data_AF-A0A952U216-F1
#
_entry.id   AF-A0A952U216-F1
#
_cell.length_a   1.000
_cell.length_b   1.000
_cell.length_c   1.000
_cell.angle_alpha   90.00
_cell.angle_beta   90.00
_cell.angle_gamma   90.00
#
_symmetry.space_group_name_H-M   'P 1'
#
loop_
_entity.id
_entity.type
_entity.pdbx_description
1 polymer ?
#
loop_
_entity_poly.entity_id
_entity_poly.type
_entity_poly.pdbx_seq_one_letter_code
_entity_poly.pdbx_strand_id
1 'polypeptide(L)'
;MNVEKLAEIVDEMIVQHDYPGFEPRALKLGLPDSVTKAPAKVFSQAFGHENVYVRLAALRWFQERPGMARPAMKAVMGLYEDVDPFVRLEALRLSERYTEPTEEMAVRASKLLEDEDVEVQRTAARACGKICKKLKIKDATVVDRLQKAASAPDSMLRGKAEKALRVMGMYD
;
A
#
# COMPACT_ATOMS: atom_id res chain seq x y z
N MET A 1 -13.49 -20.49 -7.42
CA MET A 1 -12.19 -19.96 -6.99
C MET A 1 -12.26 -19.68 -5.50
N ASN A 2 -11.32 -20.21 -4.71
CA ASN A 2 -11.10 -19.89 -3.28
C ASN A 2 -9.66 -19.37 -3.10
N VAL A 3 -9.28 -19.01 -1.86
CA VAL A 3 -7.95 -18.46 -1.58
C VAL A 3 -6.83 -19.47 -1.84
N GLU A 4 -7.05 -20.75 -1.52
CA GLU A 4 -6.05 -21.81 -1.77
C GLU A 4 -5.78 -21.99 -3.26
N LYS A 5 -6.82 -21.99 -4.10
CA LYS A 5 -6.62 -22.12 -5.54
C LYS A 5 -5.96 -20.86 -6.14
N LEU A 6 -6.20 -19.69 -5.55
CA LEU A 6 -5.45 -18.48 -5.89
C LEU A 6 -3.98 -18.64 -5.51
N ALA A 7 -3.69 -19.15 -4.31
CA ALA A 7 -2.33 -19.37 -3.83
C ALA A 7 -1.56 -20.34 -4.73
N GLU A 8 -2.13 -21.49 -5.08
CA GLU A 8 -1.54 -22.44 -6.04
C GLU A 8 -1.14 -21.78 -7.35
N ILE A 9 -2.03 -20.96 -7.94
CA ILE A 9 -1.75 -20.28 -9.22
C ILE A 9 -0.65 -19.23 -9.05
N VAL A 10 -0.66 -18.47 -7.96
CA VAL A 10 0.37 -17.48 -7.67
C VAL A 10 1.73 -18.16 -7.50
N ASP A 11 1.78 -19.30 -6.82
CA ASP A 11 3.01 -20.05 -6.57
C ASP A 11 3.59 -20.63 -7.87
N GLU A 12 2.75 -21.26 -8.69
CA GLU A 12 3.15 -21.74 -10.01
C GLU A 12 3.73 -20.60 -10.88
N MET A 13 3.13 -19.41 -10.83
CA MET A 13 3.62 -18.25 -11.57
C MET A 13 4.94 -17.70 -11.03
N ILE A 14 5.13 -17.66 -9.72
CA ILE A 14 6.35 -17.14 -9.10
C ILE A 14 7.55 -18.07 -9.34
N VAL A 15 7.35 -19.39 -9.33
CA VAL A 15 8.41 -20.36 -9.65
C VAL A 15 8.99 -20.12 -11.05
N GLN A 16 8.19 -19.66 -12.01
CA GLN A 16 8.66 -19.32 -13.35
C GLN A 16 9.52 -18.05 -13.41
N HIS A 17 9.53 -17.26 -12.34
CA HIS A 17 10.24 -15.99 -12.20
C HIS A 17 11.33 -16.03 -11.13
N ASP A 18 11.68 -17.22 -10.63
CA ASP A 18 12.75 -17.42 -9.66
C ASP A 18 14.10 -17.55 -10.37
N TYR A 19 14.71 -16.40 -10.71
CA TYR A 19 16.05 -16.33 -11.29
C TYR A 19 16.95 -15.34 -10.53
N PRO A 20 18.27 -15.62 -10.44
CA PRO A 20 19.19 -14.84 -9.60
C PRO A 20 19.21 -13.34 -9.93
N GLY A 21 19.20 -12.51 -8.89
CA GLY A 21 19.28 -11.05 -9.00
C GLY A 21 17.96 -10.35 -9.30
N PHE A 22 16.87 -11.09 -9.46
CA PHE A 22 15.52 -10.55 -9.56
C PHE A 22 14.84 -10.57 -8.20
N GLU A 23 14.09 -9.51 -7.89
CA GLU A 23 13.25 -9.42 -6.71
C GLU A 23 11.80 -9.72 -7.11
N PRO A 24 11.30 -10.97 -6.96
CA PRO A 24 10.00 -11.36 -7.49
C PRO A 24 8.85 -10.63 -6.81
N ARG A 25 9.03 -10.10 -5.59
CA ARG A 25 8.00 -9.30 -4.91
C ARG A 25 7.72 -8.00 -5.65
N ALA A 26 8.67 -7.47 -6.42
CA ALA A 26 8.46 -6.28 -7.26
C ALA A 26 7.58 -6.57 -8.49
N LEU A 27 7.38 -7.84 -8.86
CA LEU A 27 6.66 -8.23 -10.06
C LEU A 27 5.15 -8.03 -9.92
N LYS A 28 4.57 -7.18 -10.76
CA LYS A 28 3.12 -7.14 -10.93
C LYS A 28 2.68 -8.36 -11.75
N LEU A 29 2.33 -9.45 -11.06
CA LEU A 29 1.81 -10.67 -11.68
C LEU A 29 0.58 -10.36 -12.53
N GLY A 30 0.65 -10.68 -13.82
CA GLY A 30 -0.50 -10.66 -14.72
C GLY A 30 -1.37 -11.87 -14.45
N LEU A 31 -2.22 -11.80 -13.42
CA LEU A 31 -3.08 -12.92 -13.03
C LEU A 31 -3.98 -13.33 -14.22
N PRO A 32 -4.19 -14.64 -14.46
CA PRO A 32 -5.01 -15.10 -15.56
C PRO A 32 -6.48 -14.71 -15.38
N ASP A 33 -7.22 -14.66 -16.48
CA ASP A 33 -8.65 -14.31 -16.52
C ASP A 33 -9.53 -15.15 -15.56
N SER A 34 -9.15 -16.43 -15.37
CA SER A 34 -9.81 -17.34 -14.43
C SER A 34 -9.69 -16.89 -12.98
N VAL A 35 -8.60 -16.18 -12.64
CA VAL A 35 -8.33 -15.61 -11.32
C VAL A 35 -8.89 -14.20 -11.22
N THR A 36 -8.66 -13.34 -12.23
CA THR A 36 -9.05 -11.93 -12.13
C THR A 36 -10.57 -11.71 -12.04
N LYS A 37 -11.36 -12.68 -12.53
CA LYS A 37 -12.83 -12.71 -12.42
C LYS A 37 -13.35 -13.30 -11.10
N ALA A 38 -12.47 -13.75 -10.22
CA ALA A 38 -12.87 -14.26 -8.91
C ALA A 38 -13.53 -13.17 -8.05
N PRO A 39 -14.44 -13.52 -7.12
CA PRO A 39 -15.07 -12.54 -6.23
C PRO A 39 -14.04 -11.79 -5.39
N ALA A 40 -14.26 -10.49 -5.18
CA ALA A 40 -13.37 -9.63 -4.36
C ALA A 40 -13.07 -10.20 -2.96
N LYS A 41 -14.03 -10.95 -2.37
CA LYS A 41 -13.85 -11.63 -1.08
C LYS A 41 -12.66 -12.60 -1.07
N VAL A 42 -12.37 -13.28 -2.19
CA VAL A 42 -11.21 -14.18 -2.30
C VAL A 42 -9.92 -13.39 -2.11
N PHE A 43 -9.80 -12.24 -2.76
CA PHE A 43 -8.66 -11.35 -2.61
C PHE A 43 -8.61 -10.67 -1.23
N SER A 44 -9.76 -10.32 -0.63
CA SER A 44 -9.78 -9.83 0.77
C SER A 44 -9.27 -10.88 1.76
N GLN A 45 -9.59 -12.16 1.55
CA GLN A 45 -9.09 -13.27 2.39
C GLN A 45 -7.59 -13.47 2.21
N ALA A 46 -7.08 -13.31 0.98
CA ALA A 46 -5.68 -13.47 0.65
C ALA A 46 -4.73 -12.48 1.38
N PHE A 47 -5.24 -11.38 1.94
CA PHE A 47 -4.45 -10.49 2.79
C PHE A 47 -3.91 -11.16 4.05
N GLY A 48 -4.57 -12.20 4.57
CA GLY A 48 -4.10 -12.94 5.74
C GLY A 48 -3.26 -14.17 5.40
N HIS A 49 -2.91 -14.38 4.13
CA HIS A 49 -2.20 -15.57 3.69
C HIS A 49 -0.72 -15.52 4.09
N GLU A 50 -0.13 -16.65 4.47
CA GLU A 50 1.27 -16.75 4.91
C GLU A 50 2.25 -16.36 3.80
N ASN A 51 1.95 -16.76 2.57
CA ASN A 51 2.75 -16.45 1.39
C ASN A 51 2.62 -14.96 0.99
N VAL A 52 3.76 -14.26 1.00
CA VAL A 52 3.86 -12.84 0.64
C VAL A 52 3.35 -12.54 -0.77
N TYR A 53 3.59 -13.42 -1.74
CA TYR A 53 3.18 -13.22 -3.12
C TYR A 53 1.66 -13.22 -3.27
N VAL A 54 0.97 -14.03 -2.47
CA VAL A 54 -0.49 -14.08 -2.42
C VAL A 54 -1.07 -12.79 -1.84
N ARG A 55 -0.47 -12.26 -0.76
CA ARG A 55 -0.84 -10.94 -0.20
C ARG A 55 -0.64 -9.82 -1.22
N LEU A 56 0.51 -9.82 -1.91
CA LEU A 56 0.86 -8.83 -2.94
C LEU A 56 -0.08 -8.92 -4.15
N ALA A 57 -0.39 -10.12 -4.63
CA ALA A 57 -1.31 -10.35 -5.74
C ALA A 57 -2.70 -9.78 -5.42
N ALA A 58 -3.18 -9.98 -4.20
CA ALA A 58 -4.45 -9.41 -3.75
C ALA A 58 -4.45 -7.88 -3.71
N LEU A 59 -3.42 -7.26 -3.14
CA LEU A 59 -3.30 -5.80 -3.10
C LEU A 59 -3.28 -5.21 -4.51
N ARG A 60 -2.49 -5.80 -5.41
CA ARG A 60 -2.37 -5.36 -6.81
C ARG A 60 -3.68 -5.56 -7.59
N TRP A 61 -4.41 -6.64 -7.33
CA TRP A 61 -5.73 -6.87 -7.92
C TRP A 61 -6.73 -5.78 -7.54
N PHE A 62 -6.73 -5.35 -6.27
CA PHE A 62 -7.57 -4.22 -5.81
C PHE A 62 -7.10 -2.87 -6.36
N GLN A 63 -5.79 -2.66 -6.57
CA GLN A 63 -5.28 -1.43 -7.16
C GLN A 63 -5.77 -1.19 -8.60
N GLU A 64 -6.00 -2.27 -9.35
CA GLU A 64 -6.62 -2.22 -10.68
C GLU A 64 -8.14 -1.98 -10.60
N ARG A 65 -8.75 -2.28 -9.45
CA ARG A 65 -10.20 -2.22 -9.22
C ARG A 65 -10.51 -1.44 -7.93
N PRO A 66 -10.09 -0.18 -7.79
CA PRO A 66 -10.16 0.55 -6.52
C PRO A 66 -11.60 0.69 -5.99
N GLY A 67 -12.61 0.69 -6.87
CA GLY A 67 -14.03 0.70 -6.47
C GLY A 67 -14.49 -0.57 -5.74
N MET A 68 -13.76 -1.68 -5.87
CA MET A 68 -14.05 -2.94 -5.17
C MET A 68 -13.37 -3.01 -3.79
N ALA A 69 -12.46 -2.08 -3.47
CA ALA A 69 -11.65 -2.16 -2.26
C ALA A 69 -12.38 -1.74 -0.98
N ARG A 70 -13.53 -1.04 -1.08
CA ARG A 70 -14.30 -0.53 0.07
C ARG A 70 -14.47 -1.54 1.21
N PRO A 71 -15.02 -2.76 1.01
CA PRO A 71 -15.19 -3.73 2.09
C PRO A 71 -13.86 -4.27 2.66
N ALA A 72 -12.76 -4.10 1.93
CA ALA A 72 -11.46 -4.64 2.27
C ALA A 72 -10.55 -3.61 2.97
N MET A 73 -10.89 -2.31 2.96
CA MET A 73 -9.98 -1.25 3.42
C MET A 73 -9.56 -1.36 4.88
N LYS A 74 -10.41 -1.91 5.77
CA LYS A 74 -10.00 -2.18 7.16
C LYS A 74 -8.86 -3.20 7.23
N ALA A 75 -8.91 -4.24 6.40
CA ALA A 75 -7.85 -5.22 6.31
C ALA A 75 -6.59 -4.63 5.63
N VAL A 76 -6.76 -3.80 4.60
CA VAL A 76 -5.64 -3.07 3.96
C VAL A 76 -4.90 -2.19 4.96
N MET A 77 -5.61 -1.47 5.83
CA MET A 77 -4.98 -0.68 6.90
C MET A 77 -4.28 -1.54 7.96
N GLY A 78 -4.68 -2.81 8.14
CA GLY A 78 -3.96 -3.77 8.97
C GLY A 78 -2.62 -4.20 8.36
N LEU A 79 -2.54 -4.24 7.02
CA LEU A 79 -1.31 -4.56 6.30
C LEU A 79 -0.24 -3.46 6.34
N TYR A 80 -0.53 -2.31 6.96
CA TYR A 80 0.50 -1.30 7.27
C TYR A 80 1.49 -1.79 8.32
N GLU A 81 1.14 -2.83 9.07
CA GLU A 81 1.98 -3.49 10.07
C GLU A 81 2.47 -4.86 9.57
N ASP A 82 2.33 -5.16 8.27
CA ASP A 82 2.81 -6.42 7.69
C ASP A 82 4.33 -6.54 7.86
N VAL A 83 4.82 -7.77 8.09
CA VAL A 83 6.25 -8.04 8.26
C VAL A 83 7.06 -7.76 6.99
N ASP A 84 6.43 -7.86 5.81
CA ASP A 84 7.11 -7.65 4.54
C ASP A 84 6.93 -6.20 4.04
N PRO A 85 8.03 -5.48 3.74
CA PRO A 85 7.96 -4.07 3.33
C PRO A 85 7.26 -3.87 1.98
N PHE A 86 7.29 -4.83 1.05
CA PHE A 86 6.52 -4.73 -0.20
C PHE A 86 5.03 -4.76 0.07
N VAL A 87 4.57 -5.54 1.04
CA VAL A 87 3.15 -5.60 1.42
C VAL A 87 2.72 -4.26 2.02
N ARG A 88 3.50 -3.71 2.96
CA ARG A 88 3.25 -2.37 3.53
C ARG A 88 3.16 -1.30 2.44
N LEU A 89 4.11 -1.32 1.50
CA LEU A 89 4.18 -0.40 0.36
C LEU A 89 2.99 -0.55 -0.59
N GLU A 90 2.58 -1.75 -0.96
CA GLU A 90 1.43 -1.96 -1.84
C GLU A 90 0.09 -1.65 -1.16
N ALA A 91 0.00 -1.81 0.17
CA ALA A 91 -1.15 -1.39 0.96
C ALA A 91 -1.31 0.14 0.93
N LEU A 92 -0.23 0.89 1.11
CA LEU A 92 -0.25 2.35 0.97
C LEU A 92 -0.62 2.79 -0.46
N ARG A 93 -0.09 2.12 -1.49
CA ARG A 93 -0.44 2.41 -2.90
C ARG A 93 -1.91 2.15 -3.21
N LEU A 94 -2.51 1.11 -2.63
CA LEU A 94 -3.94 0.87 -2.72
C LEU A 94 -4.73 2.00 -2.06
N SER A 95 -4.34 2.41 -0.86
CA SER A 95 -4.96 3.55 -0.16
C SER A 95 -4.85 4.87 -0.92
N GLU A 96 -3.75 5.11 -1.64
CA GLU A 96 -3.61 6.27 -2.54
C GLU A 96 -4.65 6.30 -3.66
N ARG A 97 -5.05 5.12 -4.17
CA ARG A 97 -6.01 4.96 -5.26
C ARG A 97 -7.45 4.88 -4.75
N TYR A 98 -7.64 4.67 -3.45
CA TYR A 98 -8.96 4.49 -2.88
C TYR A 98 -9.80 5.77 -2.96
N THR A 99 -11.08 5.60 -3.28
CA THR A 99 -11.95 6.73 -3.60
C THR A 99 -12.49 7.44 -2.35
N GLU A 100 -12.57 6.75 -1.22
CA GLU A 100 -13.25 7.21 0.00
C GLU A 100 -12.36 7.07 1.24
N PRO A 101 -11.15 7.66 1.25
CA PRO A 101 -10.24 7.52 2.38
C PRO A 101 -10.86 8.07 3.66
N THR A 102 -10.36 7.61 4.80
CA THR A 102 -10.80 8.03 6.14
C THR A 102 -9.66 8.72 6.88
N GLU A 103 -9.99 9.48 7.92
CA GLU A 103 -8.98 10.11 8.78
C GLU A 103 -8.10 9.07 9.48
N GLU A 104 -8.69 7.95 9.93
CA GLU A 104 -7.94 6.82 10.47
C GLU A 104 -6.86 6.32 9.50
N MET A 105 -7.18 6.26 8.20
CA MET A 105 -6.22 5.88 7.16
C MET A 105 -5.05 6.85 7.08
N ALA A 106 -5.30 8.16 7.20
CA ALA A 106 -4.26 9.18 7.22
C ALA A 106 -3.33 9.03 8.43
N VAL A 107 -3.91 8.85 9.62
CA VAL A 107 -3.17 8.73 10.88
C VAL A 107 -2.36 7.43 10.94
N ARG A 108 -2.92 6.33 10.44
CA ARG A 108 -2.19 5.05 10.35
C ARG A 108 -1.09 5.11 9.30
N ALA A 109 -1.37 5.64 8.10
CA ALA A 109 -0.35 5.79 7.06
C ALA A 109 0.80 6.70 7.51
N SER A 110 0.53 7.74 8.32
CA SER A 110 1.59 8.64 8.78
C SER A 110 2.56 7.97 9.75
N LYS A 111 2.18 6.88 10.44
CA LYS A 111 3.12 6.09 11.26
C LYS A 111 4.26 5.52 10.40
N LEU A 112 3.98 5.18 9.14
CA LEU A 112 4.95 4.58 8.23
C LEU A 112 5.97 5.59 7.68
N LEU A 113 5.87 6.88 8.04
CA LEU A 113 6.94 7.86 7.79
C LEU A 113 8.22 7.57 8.58
N GLU A 114 8.11 6.72 9.61
CA GLU A 114 9.22 6.25 10.44
C GLU A 114 9.49 4.74 10.22
N ASP A 115 8.98 4.17 9.13
CA ASP A 115 9.20 2.76 8.77
C ASP A 115 10.69 2.45 8.58
N GLU A 116 11.13 1.22 8.83
CA GLU A 116 12.52 0.81 8.60
C GLU A 116 12.91 0.83 7.11
N ASP A 117 11.95 0.62 6.21
CA ASP A 117 12.16 0.61 4.77
C ASP A 117 11.95 2.01 4.18
N VAL A 118 12.99 2.53 3.53
CA VAL A 118 13.00 3.89 2.97
C VAL A 118 11.94 4.07 1.87
N GLU A 119 11.65 3.03 1.09
CA GLU A 119 10.63 3.13 0.03
C GLU A 119 9.20 3.09 0.61
N VAL A 120 9.01 2.41 1.74
CA VAL A 120 7.78 2.51 2.54
C VAL A 120 7.61 3.93 3.09
N GLN A 121 8.64 4.52 3.70
CA GLN A 121 8.59 5.90 4.21
C GLN A 121 8.20 6.90 3.11
N ARG A 122 8.86 6.81 1.95
CA ARG A 122 8.60 7.64 0.78
C ARG A 122 7.16 7.48 0.27
N THR A 123 6.66 6.26 0.22
CA THR A 123 5.29 5.96 -0.18
C THR A 123 4.28 6.49 0.84
N ALA A 124 4.57 6.38 2.14
CA ALA A 124 3.74 6.91 3.21
C ALA A 124 3.58 8.43 3.11
N ALA A 125 4.66 9.17 2.88
CA ALA A 125 4.60 10.62 2.67
C ALA A 125 3.68 11.02 1.51
N ARG A 126 3.81 10.32 0.37
CA ARG A 126 2.94 10.55 -0.79
C ARG A 126 1.47 10.20 -0.48
N ALA A 127 1.24 9.09 0.23
CA ALA A 127 -0.10 8.64 0.61
C ALA A 127 -0.79 9.62 1.56
N CYS A 128 -0.12 10.05 2.63
CA CYS A 128 -0.63 11.06 3.57
C CYS A 128 -1.05 12.34 2.84
N GLY A 129 -0.19 12.90 1.99
CA GLY A 129 -0.52 14.12 1.24
C GLY A 129 -1.78 13.97 0.36
N LYS A 130 -1.93 12.83 -0.34
CA LYS A 130 -3.13 12.56 -1.16
C LYS A 130 -4.39 12.37 -0.32
N ILE A 131 -4.29 11.57 0.74
CA ILE A 131 -5.41 11.26 1.64
C ILE A 131 -5.89 12.55 2.32
N CYS A 132 -4.99 13.30 2.96
CA CYS A 132 -5.31 14.54 3.64
C CYS A 132 -5.86 15.60 2.69
N LYS A 133 -5.29 15.74 1.48
CA LYS A 133 -5.84 16.64 0.44
C LYS A 133 -7.28 16.29 0.09
N LYS A 134 -7.58 15.00 -0.07
CA LYS A 134 -8.92 14.54 -0.46
C LYS A 134 -9.95 14.77 0.65
N LEU A 135 -9.54 14.51 1.89
CA LEU A 135 -10.35 14.72 3.08
C LEU A 135 -10.43 16.18 3.52
N LYS A 136 -9.53 17.03 3.02
CA LYS A 136 -9.33 18.42 3.47
C LYS A 136 -9.08 18.51 4.99
N ILE A 137 -8.37 17.53 5.55
CA ILE A 137 -8.01 17.50 6.97
C ILE A 137 -6.57 17.97 7.18
N LYS A 138 -6.34 18.52 8.38
CA LYS A 138 -5.04 18.97 8.89
C LYS A 138 -4.80 18.37 10.27
N ASP A 139 -4.83 17.04 10.35
CA ASP A 139 -4.55 16.33 11.60
C ASP A 139 -3.13 16.67 12.07
N ALA A 140 -3.02 17.14 13.32
CA ALA A 140 -1.75 17.60 13.89
C ALA A 140 -0.71 16.47 13.92
N THR A 141 -1.11 15.25 14.26
CA THR A 141 -0.21 14.09 14.31
C THR A 141 0.38 13.78 12.93
N VAL A 142 -0.45 13.85 11.88
CA VAL A 142 0.01 13.66 10.49
C VAL A 142 0.95 14.77 10.07
N VAL A 143 0.62 16.03 10.39
CA VAL A 143 1.46 17.20 10.07
C VAL A 143 2.82 17.12 10.74
N ASP A 144 2.87 16.83 12.05
CA ASP A 144 4.11 16.75 12.81
C ASP A 144 5.05 15.67 12.25
N ARG A 145 4.51 14.48 11.94
CA ARG A 145 5.30 13.40 11.32
C ARG A 145 5.80 13.77 9.93
N LEU A 146 4.99 14.46 9.13
CA LEU A 146 5.41 14.94 7.82
C LEU A 146 6.49 16.03 7.94
N GLN A 147 6.41 16.93 8.92
CA GLN A 147 7.47 17.92 9.17
C GLN A 147 8.79 17.28 9.60
N LYS A 148 8.72 16.25 10.45
CA LYS A 148 9.89 15.43 10.79
C LYS A 148 10.48 14.75 9.55
N ALA A 149 9.64 14.14 8.71
CA ALA A 149 10.06 13.52 7.45
C ALA A 149 10.63 14.53 6.44
N ALA A 150 10.13 15.77 6.41
CA ALA A 150 10.67 16.87 5.61
C ALA A 150 12.09 17.29 6.02
N SER A 151 12.54 16.89 7.21
CA SER A 151 13.91 17.11 7.72
C SER A 151 14.78 15.85 7.66
N ALA A 152 14.29 14.73 7.12
CA ALA A 152 15.00 13.46 7.11
C ALA A 152 16.28 13.49 6.24
N PRO A 153 17.28 12.63 6.47
CA PRO A 153 18.48 12.57 5.62
C PRO A 153 18.18 12.17 4.16
N ASP A 154 17.18 11.30 3.94
CA ASP A 154 16.77 10.86 2.61
C ASP A 154 16.12 11.99 1.81
N SER A 155 16.79 12.42 0.75
CA SER A 155 16.35 13.56 -0.07
C SER A 155 14.99 13.32 -0.75
N MET A 156 14.69 12.08 -1.12
CA MET A 156 13.41 11.74 -1.76
C MET A 156 12.26 11.76 -0.75
N LEU A 157 12.48 11.28 0.47
CA LEU A 157 11.52 11.37 1.57
C LEU A 157 11.24 12.83 1.90
N ARG A 158 12.29 13.65 2.08
CA ARG A 158 12.12 15.10 2.32
C ARG A 158 11.22 15.74 1.28
N GLY A 159 11.56 15.60 0.00
CA GLY A 159 10.79 16.21 -1.08
C GLY A 159 9.35 15.70 -1.19
N LYS A 160 9.09 14.42 -0.85
CA LYS A 160 7.72 13.89 -0.79
C LYS A 160 6.93 14.44 0.39
N ALA A 161 7.57 14.58 1.55
CA ALA A 161 6.94 15.12 2.75
C ALA A 161 6.64 16.61 2.62
N GLU A 162 7.58 17.41 2.11
CA GLU A 162 7.36 18.83 1.78
C GLU A 162 6.21 18.99 0.78
N LYS A 163 6.18 18.16 -0.27
CA LYS A 163 5.08 18.17 -1.24
C LYS A 163 3.74 17.82 -0.58
N ALA A 164 3.72 16.86 0.35
CA ALA A 164 2.52 16.49 1.09
C ALA A 164 2.02 17.64 1.96
N LEU A 165 2.92 18.30 2.71
CA LEU A 165 2.56 19.47 3.52
C LEU A 165 2.08 20.64 2.66
N ARG A 166 2.70 20.91 1.50
CA ARG A 166 2.26 21.96 0.56
C ARG A 166 0.85 21.71 0.04
N VAL A 167 0.51 20.47 -0.35
CA VAL A 167 -0.86 20.16 -0.79
C VAL A 167 -1.90 20.21 0.33
N MET A 168 -1.45 20.13 1.59
CA MET A 168 -2.27 20.36 2.78
C MET A 168 -2.33 21.86 3.18
N GLY A 169 -1.55 22.74 2.54
CA GLY A 169 -1.42 24.14 2.95
C GLY A 169 -0.77 24.28 4.33
N MET A 170 0.27 23.48 4.59
CA MET A 170 1.05 23.40 5.83
C MET A 170 2.57 23.58 5.55
N TYR A 171 2.93 24.11 4.39
CA TYR A 171 4.30 24.37 3.96
C TYR A 171 4.29 25.52 2.96
N ASP A 172 5.08 26.55 3.26
CA ASP A 172 5.26 27.74 2.43
C ASP A 172 6.34 27.54 1.36
#